data_AF-A0A7J8CSK3-F1
#
_entry.id   AF-A0A7J8CSK3-F1
#
_cell.length_a   1.000
_cell.length_b   1.000
_cell.length_c   1.000
_cell.angle_alpha   90.00
_cell.angle_beta   90.00
_cell.angle_gamma   90.00
#
_symmetry.space_group_name_H-M   'P 1'
#
loop_
_entity.id
_entity.type
_entity.pdbx_description
1 polymer ?
#
loop_
_entity_poly.entity_id
_entity_poly.type
_entity_poly.pdbx_seq_one_letter_code
_entity_poly.pdbx_strand_id
1 'polypeptide(L)'
;MHDVKNHRTFLKRTKYDDLHLEDLFIGNKVNIFSRQLVLLDYGDQYTARQLGSRKEKTLALIKPDAISKAGEIIEIINKAGFTITKLKMMMLSRKEATDFYIDHHSKPFLNELIQFITNGPVIAMEILRDDAICEWKRLLGPANSGVARADAPGSIRALFGTDGLRNAAHGPDSFACAAREMELFFPSSGVCGPANTAKFTCCTCCVIKPHAVSEGLLGRILTTIRDAGFDVSAMQMFNMDRVNVEEFYEVYKGVVSEYNEMVAEMYSGPCVALEIQQTNPAKTFREFCGPADPEIARHLRPGTLRATFGKTKIQNAVHCTDLPEDGLLEVQYFFKILDN
;
A
#
# COMPACT_ATOMS: atom_id res chain seq x y z
N MET A 1 -23.33 -14.82 -11.24
CA MET A 1 -22.98 -15.49 -9.97
C MET A 1 -24.15 -16.37 -9.53
N HIS A 2 -23.85 -17.60 -9.10
CA HIS A 2 -24.84 -18.57 -8.68
C HIS A 2 -24.51 -19.04 -7.25
N ASP A 3 -25.50 -19.00 -6.37
CA ASP A 3 -25.38 -19.53 -5.01
C ASP A 3 -25.50 -21.05 -5.10
N VAL A 4 -24.38 -21.73 -4.89
CA VAL A 4 -24.29 -23.20 -4.95
C VAL A 4 -25.07 -23.84 -3.80
N LYS A 5 -25.06 -23.25 -2.60
CA LYS A 5 -25.71 -23.81 -1.41
C LYS A 5 -27.24 -23.77 -1.52
N ASN A 6 -27.77 -22.67 -2.03
CA ASN A 6 -29.21 -22.46 -2.13
C ASN A 6 -29.78 -22.77 -3.52
N HIS A 7 -28.94 -23.21 -4.47
CA HIS A 7 -29.29 -23.47 -5.87
C HIS A 7 -30.05 -22.31 -6.54
N ARG A 8 -29.61 -21.07 -6.30
CA ARG A 8 -30.28 -19.86 -6.79
C ARG A 8 -29.33 -18.98 -7.59
N THR A 9 -29.82 -18.41 -8.68
CA THR A 9 -29.07 -17.37 -9.40
C THR A 9 -29.05 -16.11 -8.56
N PHE A 10 -27.86 -15.70 -8.14
CA PHE A 10 -27.64 -14.50 -7.35
C PHE A 10 -27.46 -13.25 -8.23
N LEU A 11 -26.70 -13.39 -9.32
CA LEU A 11 -26.45 -12.32 -10.29
C LEU A 11 -26.51 -12.89 -11.70
N LYS A 12 -27.35 -12.32 -12.55
CA LYS A 12 -27.44 -12.68 -13.98
C LYS A 12 -26.19 -12.20 -14.74
N ARG A 13 -26.02 -12.66 -15.98
CA ARG A 13 -24.90 -12.24 -16.83
C ARG A 13 -25.06 -10.76 -17.16
N THR A 14 -24.15 -9.95 -16.65
CA THR A 14 -24.13 -8.49 -16.80
C THR A 14 -22.67 -8.07 -17.03
N LYS A 15 -22.45 -7.00 -17.80
CA LYS A 15 -21.13 -6.39 -17.96
C LYS A 15 -20.74 -5.71 -16.64
N TYR A 16 -19.49 -5.87 -16.22
CA TYR A 16 -18.93 -5.20 -15.06
C TYR A 16 -17.54 -4.71 -15.45
N ASP A 17 -17.39 -3.40 -15.55
CA ASP A 17 -16.22 -2.79 -16.20
C ASP A 17 -15.05 -2.59 -15.23
N ASP A 18 -15.32 -2.58 -13.92
CA ASP A 18 -14.35 -2.33 -12.85
C ASP A 18 -13.67 -3.62 -12.32
N LEU A 19 -13.72 -4.71 -13.08
CA LEU A 19 -13.09 -5.98 -12.72
C LEU A 19 -12.28 -6.53 -13.89
N HIS A 20 -10.98 -6.71 -13.65
CA HIS A 20 -10.05 -7.18 -14.66
C HIS A 20 -9.69 -8.66 -14.42
N LEU A 21 -9.23 -9.35 -15.48
CA LEU A 21 -8.82 -10.76 -15.36
C LEU A 21 -7.69 -10.95 -14.35
N GLU A 22 -6.83 -9.95 -14.20
CA GLU A 22 -5.74 -9.96 -13.24
C GLU A 22 -6.21 -9.92 -11.78
N ASP A 23 -7.44 -9.48 -11.51
CA ASP A 23 -8.02 -9.50 -10.17
C ASP A 23 -8.54 -10.89 -9.76
N LEU A 24 -8.66 -11.82 -10.71
CA LEU A 24 -9.29 -13.12 -10.50
C LEU A 24 -8.31 -14.20 -10.02
N PHE A 25 -7.63 -13.95 -8.90
CA PHE A 25 -6.72 -14.90 -8.26
C PHE A 25 -7.17 -15.31 -6.86
N ILE A 26 -6.77 -16.52 -6.42
CA ILE A 26 -7.12 -17.06 -5.11
C ILE A 26 -6.61 -16.16 -3.98
N GLY A 27 -7.48 -15.86 -3.04
CA GLY A 27 -7.24 -14.99 -1.89
C GLY A 27 -7.47 -13.50 -2.17
N ASN A 28 -7.73 -13.09 -3.42
CA ASN A 28 -8.10 -11.70 -3.69
C ASN A 28 -9.49 -11.36 -3.12
N LYS A 29 -9.68 -10.10 -2.75
CA LYS A 29 -10.98 -9.53 -2.38
C LYS A 29 -11.46 -8.62 -3.50
N VAL A 30 -12.51 -9.02 -4.21
CA VAL A 30 -13.09 -8.24 -5.32
C VAL A 30 -14.45 -7.68 -4.92
N ASN A 31 -14.77 -6.47 -5.35
CA ASN A 31 -16.06 -5.87 -5.11
C ASN A 31 -16.94 -5.99 -6.35
N ILE A 32 -18.11 -6.62 -6.23
CA ILE A 32 -19.08 -6.79 -7.32
C ILE A 32 -20.43 -6.27 -6.85
N PHE A 33 -20.89 -5.16 -7.45
CA PHE A 33 -22.17 -4.51 -7.14
C PHE A 33 -22.39 -4.31 -5.62
N SER A 34 -21.41 -3.70 -4.97
CA SER A 34 -21.42 -3.39 -3.53
C SER A 34 -21.32 -4.59 -2.58
N ARG A 35 -20.88 -5.75 -3.08
CA ARG A 35 -20.52 -6.90 -2.25
C ARG A 35 -19.06 -7.25 -2.42
N GLN A 36 -18.33 -7.23 -1.31
CA GLN A 36 -16.97 -7.74 -1.27
C GLN A 36 -17.00 -9.27 -1.21
N LEU A 37 -16.30 -9.91 -2.15
CA LEU A 37 -16.22 -11.34 -2.28
C LEU A 37 -14.75 -11.76 -2.21
N VAL A 38 -14.46 -12.76 -1.40
CA VAL A 38 -13.14 -13.39 -1.35
C VAL A 38 -13.11 -14.54 -2.33
N LEU A 39 -12.14 -14.54 -3.24
CA LEU A 39 -11.96 -15.64 -4.20
C LEU A 39 -11.26 -16.80 -3.47
N LEU A 40 -12.00 -17.88 -3.21
CA LEU A 40 -11.49 -19.00 -2.41
C LEU A 40 -10.77 -20.07 -3.25
N ASP A 41 -11.36 -20.46 -4.38
CA ASP A 41 -10.82 -21.48 -5.28
C ASP A 41 -11.48 -21.35 -6.66
N TYR A 42 -10.93 -22.05 -7.66
CA TYR A 42 -11.51 -22.18 -8.99
C TYR A 42 -12.52 -23.32 -9.03
N GLY A 43 -13.65 -23.10 -9.71
CA GLY A 43 -14.74 -24.08 -9.77
C GLY A 43 -14.47 -25.29 -10.68
N ASP A 44 -13.45 -25.22 -11.53
CA ASP A 44 -13.10 -26.28 -12.48
C ASP A 44 -11.61 -26.24 -12.86
N GLN A 45 -11.11 -27.37 -13.37
CA GLN A 45 -9.69 -27.55 -13.69
C GLN A 45 -9.23 -26.74 -14.91
N TYR A 46 -10.13 -26.39 -15.84
CA TYR A 46 -9.79 -25.56 -16.99
C TYR A 46 -9.52 -24.13 -16.53
N THR A 47 -10.43 -23.56 -15.74
CA THR A 47 -10.26 -22.26 -15.09
C THR A 47 -9.03 -22.28 -14.17
N ALA A 48 -8.81 -23.34 -13.41
CA ALA A 48 -7.60 -23.51 -12.60
C ALA A 48 -6.31 -23.71 -13.42
N ARG A 49 -6.35 -23.89 -14.74
CA ARG A 49 -5.15 -23.90 -15.59
C ARG A 49 -4.95 -22.57 -16.31
N GLN A 50 -6.05 -21.90 -16.64
CA GLN A 50 -6.04 -20.61 -17.34
C GLN A 50 -5.81 -19.45 -16.38
N LEU A 51 -6.51 -19.47 -15.24
CA LEU A 51 -6.43 -18.47 -14.17
C LEU A 51 -5.66 -18.98 -12.96
N GLY A 52 -5.44 -20.30 -12.84
CA GLY A 52 -4.59 -20.88 -11.80
C GLY A 52 -3.20 -20.32 -11.89
N SER A 53 -3.05 -19.24 -11.15
CA SER A 53 -2.00 -18.30 -11.39
C SER A 53 -0.68 -18.93 -10.96
N ARG A 54 0.38 -18.65 -11.72
CA ARG A 54 1.72 -18.62 -11.14
C ARG A 54 1.91 -17.41 -10.25
N LYS A 55 0.83 -16.68 -9.89
CA LYS A 55 0.91 -15.52 -9.02
C LYS A 55 1.38 -15.98 -7.66
N GLU A 56 2.60 -15.60 -7.39
CA GLU A 56 3.29 -15.81 -6.15
C GLU A 56 3.19 -14.54 -5.33
N LYS A 57 3.03 -14.71 -4.03
CA LYS A 57 3.20 -13.61 -3.07
C LYS A 57 4.64 -13.62 -2.59
N THR A 58 5.27 -12.46 -2.59
CA THR A 58 6.59 -12.27 -1.97
C THR A 58 6.66 -10.98 -1.19
N LEU A 59 7.58 -10.92 -0.25
CA LEU A 59 7.81 -9.75 0.57
C LEU A 59 8.74 -8.79 -0.19
N ALA A 60 8.30 -7.56 -0.37
CA ALA A 60 9.16 -6.44 -0.69
C ALA A 60 9.30 -5.56 0.55
N LEU A 61 10.54 -5.36 0.99
CA LEU A 61 10.83 -4.52 2.16
C LEU A 61 11.74 -3.38 1.74
N ILE A 62 11.31 -2.14 1.97
CA ILE A 62 12.15 -0.94 1.84
C ILE A 62 12.80 -0.69 3.20
N LYS A 63 14.13 -0.60 3.20
CA LYS A 63 14.97 -0.41 4.39
C LYS A 63 15.05 1.06 4.80
N PRO A 64 15.51 1.37 6.03
CA PRO A 64 15.50 2.74 6.56
C PRO A 64 16.28 3.75 5.71
N ASP A 65 17.35 3.32 5.03
CA ASP A 65 18.17 4.16 4.14
C ASP A 65 17.42 4.66 2.90
N ALA A 66 16.38 3.93 2.47
CA ALA A 66 15.65 4.23 1.24
C ALA A 66 14.19 4.67 1.46
N ILE A 67 13.78 4.93 2.71
CA ILE A 67 12.42 5.44 3.02
C ILE A 67 12.13 6.74 2.27
N SER A 68 13.12 7.65 2.19
CA SER A 68 13.00 8.88 1.42
C SER A 68 12.79 8.64 -0.08
N LYS A 69 13.06 7.44 -0.60
CA LYS A 69 12.90 7.02 -2.01
C LYS A 69 11.76 6.01 -2.20
N ALA A 70 10.87 5.87 -1.22
CA ALA A 70 9.79 4.90 -1.27
C ALA A 70 8.86 5.09 -2.46
N GLY A 71 8.54 6.33 -2.82
CA GLY A 71 7.68 6.63 -3.97
C GLY A 71 8.25 6.10 -5.29
N GLU A 72 9.54 6.34 -5.55
CA GLU A 72 10.23 5.85 -6.74
C GLU A 72 10.33 4.32 -6.76
N ILE A 73 10.60 3.68 -5.62
CA ILE A 73 10.66 2.22 -5.53
C ILE A 73 9.29 1.58 -5.78
N ILE A 74 8.23 2.15 -5.21
CA ILE A 74 6.84 1.71 -5.46
C ILE A 74 6.48 1.88 -6.94
N GLU A 75 6.92 2.96 -7.57
CA GLU A 75 6.69 3.16 -9.00
C GLU A 75 7.42 2.10 -9.85
N ILE A 76 8.64 1.69 -9.48
CA ILE A 76 9.35 0.57 -10.12
C ILE A 76 8.57 -0.74 -9.95
N ILE A 77 8.04 -1.02 -8.75
CA ILE A 77 7.22 -2.21 -8.46
C ILE A 77 5.99 -2.23 -9.38
N ASN A 78 5.21 -1.14 -9.41
CA ASN A 78 4.00 -1.04 -10.24
C ASN A 78 4.33 -1.15 -11.74
N LYS A 79 5.37 -0.47 -12.23
CA LYS A 79 5.81 -0.53 -13.64
C LYS A 79 6.27 -1.93 -14.07
N ALA A 80 6.76 -2.72 -13.13
CA ALA A 80 7.14 -4.12 -13.38
C ALA A 80 5.95 -5.09 -13.34
N GLY A 81 4.71 -4.58 -13.20
CA GLY A 81 3.50 -5.39 -13.24
C GLY A 81 3.21 -6.16 -11.95
N PHE A 82 3.76 -5.72 -10.81
CA PHE A 82 3.38 -6.25 -9.51
C PHE A 82 2.13 -5.56 -8.99
N THR A 83 1.24 -6.33 -8.37
CA THR A 83 0.14 -5.82 -7.57
C THR A 83 0.56 -5.76 -6.11
N ILE A 84 0.43 -4.61 -5.45
CA ILE A 84 0.65 -4.48 -4.01
C ILE A 84 -0.65 -4.86 -3.30
N THR A 85 -0.65 -5.97 -2.54
CA THR A 85 -1.84 -6.47 -1.83
C THR A 85 -1.87 -6.08 -0.36
N LYS A 86 -0.71 -5.80 0.23
CA LYS A 86 -0.57 -5.21 1.57
C LYS A 86 0.60 -4.24 1.57
N LEU A 87 0.51 -3.18 2.35
CA LEU A 87 1.57 -2.21 2.57
C LEU A 87 1.45 -1.66 3.98
N LYS A 88 2.55 -1.61 4.74
CA LYS A 88 2.57 -0.97 6.06
C LYS A 88 3.99 -0.47 6.39
N MET A 89 4.07 0.75 6.90
CA MET A 89 5.29 1.35 7.44
C MET A 89 5.40 1.03 8.93
N MET A 90 6.45 0.33 9.32
CA MET A 90 6.60 -0.30 10.62
C MET A 90 7.93 0.05 11.28
N MET A 91 7.98 -0.07 12.60
CA MET A 91 9.21 0.00 13.39
C MET A 91 9.50 -1.40 13.96
N LEU A 92 10.66 -1.97 13.60
CA LEU A 92 11.03 -3.29 14.12
C LEU A 92 11.68 -3.17 15.50
N SER A 93 11.21 -3.97 16.45
CA SER A 93 11.95 -4.25 17.67
C SER A 93 13.19 -5.10 17.37
N ARG A 94 14.14 -5.10 18.31
CA ARG A 94 15.33 -5.96 18.20
C ARG A 94 14.98 -7.44 18.08
N LYS A 95 13.92 -7.88 18.77
CA LYS A 95 13.44 -9.27 18.70
C LYS A 95 12.92 -9.59 17.30
N GLU A 96 12.00 -8.78 16.78
CA GLU A 96 11.43 -8.97 15.44
C GLU A 96 12.51 -8.91 14.35
N ALA A 97 13.48 -8.00 14.47
CA ALA A 97 14.61 -7.93 13.55
C ALA A 97 15.52 -9.16 13.63
N THR A 98 15.67 -9.76 14.81
CA THR A 98 16.43 -11.02 14.98
C THR A 98 15.68 -12.18 14.34
N ASP A 99 14.36 -12.27 14.58
CA ASP A 99 13.49 -13.30 14.01
C ASP A 99 13.45 -13.19 12.47
N PHE A 100 13.42 -11.96 11.95
CA PHE A 100 13.49 -11.68 10.51
C PHE A 100 14.79 -12.18 9.88
N TYR A 101 15.93 -12.00 10.55
CA TYR A 101 17.26 -12.40 10.07
C TYR A 101 17.73 -13.75 10.61
N ILE A 102 16.83 -14.67 10.97
CA ILE A 102 17.17 -15.95 11.60
C ILE A 102 18.16 -16.80 10.78
N ASP A 103 18.05 -16.77 9.44
CA ASP A 103 18.96 -17.50 8.55
C ASP A 103 20.40 -16.93 8.56
N HIS A 104 20.57 -15.72 9.11
CA HIS A 104 21.85 -15.02 9.25
C HIS A 104 22.43 -15.11 10.67
N HIS A 105 21.87 -15.93 11.57
CA HIS A 105 22.28 -16.02 12.98
C HIS A 105 23.79 -16.25 13.20
N SER A 106 24.46 -16.91 12.26
CA SER A 106 25.89 -17.24 12.31
C SER A 106 26.79 -16.24 11.58
N LYS A 107 26.23 -15.18 10.98
CA LYS A 107 27.00 -14.20 10.19
C LYS A 107 27.60 -13.12 11.11
N PRO A 108 28.89 -12.76 10.94
CA PRO A 108 29.55 -11.80 11.82
C PRO A 108 28.94 -10.38 11.75
N PHE A 109 28.27 -10.03 10.66
CA PHE A 109 27.63 -8.74 10.44
C PHE A 109 26.18 -8.64 10.94
N LEU A 110 25.62 -9.70 11.53
CA LEU A 110 24.21 -9.73 11.95
C LEU A 110 23.87 -8.63 12.95
N ASN A 111 24.73 -8.40 13.94
CA ASN A 111 24.47 -7.39 14.97
C ASN A 111 24.38 -5.98 14.38
N GLU A 112 25.26 -5.64 13.42
CA GLU A 112 25.21 -4.36 12.72
C GLU A 112 23.94 -4.25 11.87
N LEU A 113 23.53 -5.35 11.22
CA LEU A 113 22.32 -5.41 10.40
C LEU A 113 21.05 -5.22 11.24
N ILE A 114 20.97 -5.88 12.40
CA ILE A 114 19.88 -5.70 13.37
C ILE A 114 19.86 -4.26 13.86
N GLN A 115 21.00 -3.72 14.30
CA GLN A 115 21.08 -2.34 14.78
C GLN A 115 20.59 -1.36 13.71
N PHE A 116 21.03 -1.54 12.47
CA PHE A 116 20.62 -0.71 11.35
C PHE A 116 19.12 -0.77 11.07
N ILE A 117 18.53 -1.97 10.96
CA ILE A 117 17.12 -2.10 10.61
C ILE A 117 16.19 -1.63 11.73
N THR A 118 16.64 -1.66 12.99
CA THR A 118 15.86 -1.17 14.14
C THR A 118 16.01 0.33 14.40
N ASN A 119 16.92 1.03 13.71
CA ASN A 119 17.18 2.45 13.94
C ASN A 119 16.21 3.39 13.21
N GLY A 120 15.34 2.86 12.35
CA GLY A 120 14.39 3.67 11.60
C GLY A 120 13.25 2.83 11.02
N PRO A 121 12.26 3.50 10.40
CA PRO A 121 11.12 2.81 9.85
C PRO A 121 11.50 1.96 8.65
N VAL A 122 10.74 0.90 8.43
CA VAL A 122 10.75 0.07 7.22
C VAL A 122 9.38 0.12 6.56
N ILE A 123 9.30 -0.07 5.25
CA ILE A 123 8.02 -0.26 4.55
C ILE A 123 7.98 -1.70 4.06
N ALA A 124 7.11 -2.51 4.66
CA ALA A 124 6.85 -3.87 4.21
C ALA A 124 5.68 -3.86 3.23
N MET A 125 5.78 -4.67 2.18
CA MET A 125 4.74 -4.85 1.17
C MET A 125 4.61 -6.33 0.81
N GLU A 126 3.38 -6.82 0.78
CA GLU A 126 3.05 -8.08 0.10
C GLU A 126 2.82 -7.72 -1.37
N ILE A 127 3.68 -8.22 -2.26
CA ILE A 127 3.58 -8.01 -3.70
C ILE A 127 3.25 -9.31 -4.40
N LEU A 128 2.41 -9.21 -5.41
CA LEU A 128 1.84 -10.34 -6.14
C LEU A 128 2.11 -10.20 -7.64
N ARG A 129 2.66 -11.24 -8.26
CA ARG A 129 2.87 -11.36 -9.70
C ARG A 129 3.15 -12.80 -10.07
N ASP A 130 2.99 -13.18 -11.33
CA ASP A 130 3.57 -14.41 -11.83
C ASP A 130 5.10 -14.41 -11.65
N ASP A 131 5.64 -15.51 -11.10
CA ASP A 131 7.07 -15.66 -10.79
C ASP A 131 7.62 -14.53 -9.89
N ALA A 132 6.79 -14.03 -8.95
CA ALA A 132 7.06 -12.82 -8.17
C ALA A 132 8.40 -12.84 -7.43
N ILE A 133 8.81 -13.98 -6.86
CA ILE A 133 10.08 -14.06 -6.12
C ILE A 133 11.26 -13.84 -7.08
N CYS A 134 11.25 -14.52 -8.22
CA CYS A 134 12.30 -14.42 -9.22
C CYS A 134 12.38 -12.99 -9.78
N GLU A 135 11.24 -12.44 -10.16
CA GLU A 135 11.16 -11.10 -10.75
C GLU A 135 11.54 -10.00 -9.74
N TRP A 136 11.14 -10.14 -8.47
CA TRP A 136 11.53 -9.20 -7.43
C TRP A 136 13.04 -9.22 -7.20
N LYS A 137 13.65 -10.41 -7.14
CA LYS A 137 15.11 -10.55 -7.04
C LYS A 137 15.84 -9.95 -8.24
N ARG A 138 15.30 -10.09 -9.45
CA ARG A 138 15.85 -9.47 -10.65
C ARG A 138 15.84 -7.94 -10.56
N LEU A 139 14.74 -7.35 -10.07
CA LEU A 139 14.64 -5.89 -9.87
C LEU A 139 15.54 -5.37 -8.75
N LEU A 140 15.74 -6.15 -7.68
CA LEU A 140 16.67 -5.80 -6.62
C LEU A 140 18.12 -5.76 -7.12
N GLY A 141 18.53 -6.78 -7.88
CA GLY A 141 19.92 -6.99 -8.26
C GLY A 141 20.79 -7.51 -7.10
N PRO A 142 22.11 -7.62 -7.30
CA PRO A 142 23.05 -8.13 -6.30
C PRO A 142 22.93 -7.44 -4.94
N ALA A 143 23.11 -8.20 -3.85
CA ALA A 143 22.95 -7.68 -2.48
C ALA A 143 23.94 -6.57 -2.12
N ASN A 144 25.14 -6.59 -2.69
CA ASN A 144 26.11 -5.51 -2.57
C ASN A 144 25.84 -4.44 -3.63
N SER A 145 25.52 -3.23 -3.20
CA SER A 145 25.17 -2.12 -4.09
C SER A 145 26.28 -1.72 -5.06
N GLY A 146 27.55 -1.90 -4.69
CA GLY A 146 28.70 -1.68 -5.57
C GLY A 146 28.75 -2.68 -6.73
N VAL A 147 28.49 -3.95 -6.43
CA VAL A 147 28.38 -5.00 -7.45
C VAL A 147 27.13 -4.79 -8.31
N ALA A 148 26.00 -4.40 -7.70
CA ALA A 148 24.78 -4.11 -8.43
C ALA A 148 24.96 -2.98 -9.44
N ARG A 149 25.71 -1.92 -9.11
CA ARG A 149 26.04 -0.84 -10.06
C ARG A 149 26.84 -1.33 -11.29
N ALA A 150 27.66 -2.36 -11.13
CA ALA A 150 28.43 -2.93 -12.24
C ALA A 150 27.59 -3.91 -13.08
N ASP A 151 26.90 -4.84 -12.42
CA ASP A 151 26.26 -5.99 -13.08
C ASP A 151 24.81 -5.70 -13.52
N ALA A 152 24.11 -4.83 -12.80
CA ALA A 152 22.70 -4.52 -13.01
C ALA A 152 22.41 -3.03 -12.69
N PRO A 153 22.94 -2.07 -13.45
CA PRO A 153 22.92 -0.64 -13.10
C PRO A 153 21.52 -0.03 -12.95
N GLY A 154 20.49 -0.63 -13.55
CA GLY A 154 19.09 -0.23 -13.41
C GLY A 154 18.36 -0.87 -12.22
N SER A 155 19.04 -1.68 -11.40
CA SER A 155 18.41 -2.36 -10.27
C SER A 155 18.17 -1.41 -9.09
N ILE A 156 17.22 -1.74 -8.22
CA ILE A 156 16.88 -0.93 -7.03
C ILE A 156 18.11 -0.73 -6.13
N ARG A 157 18.91 -1.78 -5.92
CA ARG A 157 20.12 -1.70 -5.10
C ARG A 157 21.23 -0.88 -5.76
N ALA A 158 21.30 -0.87 -7.09
CA ALA A 158 22.24 -0.02 -7.81
C ALA A 158 21.86 1.47 -7.71
N LEU A 159 20.56 1.77 -7.85
CA LEU A 159 20.03 3.13 -7.87
C LEU A 159 19.95 3.80 -6.50
N PHE A 160 19.58 3.05 -5.46
CA PHE A 160 19.25 3.61 -4.14
C PHE A 160 20.13 3.08 -3.00
N GLY A 161 20.89 2.00 -3.23
CA GLY A 161 21.75 1.41 -2.22
C GLY A 161 23.15 2.04 -2.15
N THR A 162 23.72 2.14 -0.96
CA THR A 162 25.07 2.67 -0.75
C THR A 162 26.11 1.56 -0.66
N ASP A 163 25.85 0.53 0.15
CA ASP A 163 26.80 -0.55 0.47
C ASP A 163 26.08 -1.92 0.57
N GLY A 164 26.70 -2.92 1.22
CA GLY A 164 26.11 -4.26 1.37
C GLY A 164 25.04 -4.37 2.47
N LEU A 165 25.11 -3.51 3.49
CA LEU A 165 24.18 -3.46 4.61
C LEU A 165 23.02 -2.48 4.31
N ARG A 166 23.39 -1.28 3.85
CA ARG A 166 22.51 -0.21 3.35
C ARG A 166 22.30 -0.37 1.84
N ASN A 167 21.48 -1.33 1.48
CA ASN A 167 21.19 -1.69 0.10
C ASN A 167 19.75 -1.36 -0.31
N ALA A 168 19.10 -0.40 0.36
CA ALA A 168 17.76 0.11 0.07
C ALA A 168 16.57 -0.86 0.22
N ALA A 169 16.68 -2.10 -0.24
CA ALA A 169 15.55 -3.04 -0.28
C ALA A 169 15.95 -4.51 -0.09
N HIS A 170 15.01 -5.27 0.46
CA HIS A 170 15.10 -6.70 0.72
C HIS A 170 13.98 -7.48 0.01
N GLY A 171 14.30 -8.72 -0.33
CA GLY A 171 13.40 -9.69 -0.92
C GLY A 171 13.83 -11.11 -0.52
N PRO A 172 12.88 -12.01 -0.21
CA PRO A 172 13.16 -13.39 0.14
C PRO A 172 13.91 -14.16 -0.96
N ASP A 173 14.75 -15.11 -0.56
CA ASP A 173 15.52 -15.94 -1.49
C ASP A 173 14.77 -17.17 -2.03
N SER A 174 13.70 -17.59 -1.34
CA SER A 174 12.90 -18.77 -1.68
C SER A 174 11.45 -18.63 -1.19
N PHE A 175 10.57 -19.52 -1.65
CA PHE A 175 9.17 -19.60 -1.18
C PHE A 175 9.05 -19.78 0.34
N ALA A 176 9.91 -20.62 0.92
CA ALA A 176 9.88 -20.85 2.36
C ALA A 176 10.27 -19.59 3.15
N CYS A 177 11.27 -18.84 2.66
CA CYS A 177 11.64 -17.55 3.25
C CYS A 177 10.50 -16.55 3.08
N ALA A 178 9.91 -16.47 1.89
CA ALA A 178 8.81 -15.56 1.60
C ALA A 178 7.61 -15.81 2.53
N ALA A 179 7.18 -17.06 2.69
CA ALA A 179 6.07 -17.41 3.57
C ALA A 179 6.33 -17.04 5.03
N ARG A 180 7.53 -17.36 5.55
CA ARG A 180 7.91 -17.06 6.94
C ARG A 180 8.03 -15.56 7.20
N GLU A 181 8.70 -14.84 6.31
CA GLU A 181 8.84 -13.39 6.40
C GLU A 181 7.48 -12.70 6.26
N MET A 182 6.61 -13.18 5.35
CA MET A 182 5.26 -12.63 5.22
C MET A 182 4.43 -12.82 6.50
N GLU A 183 4.50 -14.00 7.13
CA GLU A 183 3.78 -14.26 8.39
C GLU A 183 4.31 -13.40 9.54
N LEU A 184 5.60 -13.02 9.53
CA LEU A 184 6.15 -12.08 10.49
C LEU A 184 5.56 -10.67 10.34
N PHE A 185 5.50 -10.15 9.10
CA PHE A 185 5.07 -8.77 8.84
C PHE A 185 3.54 -8.61 8.74
N PHE A 186 2.85 -9.62 8.22
CA PHE A 186 1.41 -9.63 8.00
C PHE A 186 0.77 -10.94 8.49
N PRO A 187 0.74 -11.17 9.81
CA PRO A 187 0.27 -12.43 10.37
C PRO A 187 -1.18 -12.74 9.97
N SER A 188 -1.46 -14.02 9.74
CA SER A 188 -2.80 -14.49 9.35
C SER A 188 -3.70 -14.81 10.55
N SER A 189 -3.12 -14.97 11.73
CA SER A 189 -3.76 -15.54 12.93
C SER A 189 -4.37 -14.52 13.92
N GLY A 190 -4.57 -13.26 13.50
CA GLY A 190 -5.08 -12.20 14.38
C GLY A 190 -4.07 -11.74 15.43
N VAL A 191 -2.80 -12.13 15.28
CA VAL A 191 -1.68 -11.55 16.03
C VAL A 191 -1.24 -10.29 15.29
N CYS A 192 -0.98 -9.21 16.02
CA CYS A 192 -0.45 -7.99 15.42
C CYS A 192 1.01 -8.23 14.97
N GLY A 193 1.31 -7.89 13.71
CA GLY A 193 2.69 -7.78 13.24
C GLY A 193 3.42 -6.59 13.90
N PRO A 194 4.61 -6.23 13.40
CA PRO A 194 5.35 -5.10 13.95
C PRO A 194 4.53 -3.81 13.98
N ALA A 195 4.81 -3.00 15.00
CA ALA A 195 4.04 -1.79 15.28
C ALA A 195 4.12 -0.79 14.11
N ASN A 196 3.00 -0.13 13.82
CA ASN A 196 3.01 1.00 12.90
C ASN A 196 3.83 2.18 13.47
N THR A 197 4.12 3.14 12.61
CA THR A 197 5.04 4.27 12.90
C THR A 197 4.30 5.56 13.25
N ALA A 198 2.98 5.50 13.43
CA ALA A 198 2.16 6.69 13.65
C ALA A 198 2.50 7.35 14.99
N LYS A 199 2.68 8.68 14.96
CA LYS A 199 3.13 9.49 16.09
C LYS A 199 1.98 10.19 16.81
N PHE A 200 0.83 10.35 16.17
CA PHE A 200 -0.39 10.95 16.72
C PHE A 200 -0.17 12.37 17.29
N THR A 201 0.74 13.14 16.67
CA THR A 201 1.15 14.46 17.16
C THR A 201 1.34 15.42 15.99
N CYS A 202 0.69 16.59 16.06
CA CYS A 202 0.75 17.63 15.03
C CYS A 202 0.63 17.04 13.61
N CYS A 203 -0.38 16.20 13.40
CA CYS A 203 -0.57 15.44 12.17
C CYS A 203 -1.92 15.73 11.48
N THR A 204 -2.01 15.34 10.22
CA THR A 204 -3.24 15.29 9.43
C THR A 204 -3.30 13.96 8.70
N CYS A 205 -4.52 13.47 8.45
CA CYS A 205 -4.73 12.27 7.67
C CYS A 205 -4.79 12.62 6.19
N CYS A 206 -4.11 11.81 5.38
CA CYS A 206 -4.28 11.78 3.94
C CYS A 206 -4.62 10.37 3.52
N VAL A 207 -5.67 10.20 2.73
CA VAL A 207 -6.05 8.89 2.18
C VAL A 207 -5.97 8.92 0.67
N ILE A 208 -5.04 8.14 0.12
CA ILE A 208 -4.94 7.89 -1.32
C ILE A 208 -6.05 6.90 -1.68
N LYS A 209 -6.97 7.35 -2.52
CA LYS A 209 -8.24 6.67 -2.82
C LYS A 209 -8.04 5.44 -3.73
N PRO A 210 -9.01 4.50 -3.74
CA PRO A 210 -8.90 3.27 -4.51
C PRO A 210 -8.56 3.44 -5.99
N HIS A 211 -9.19 4.35 -6.75
CA HIS A 211 -8.81 4.56 -8.16
C HIS A 211 -7.34 4.97 -8.32
N ALA A 212 -6.79 5.80 -7.43
CA ALA A 212 -5.40 6.23 -7.52
C ALA A 212 -4.43 5.09 -7.19
N VAL A 213 -4.82 4.18 -6.29
CA VAL A 213 -4.05 2.97 -5.98
C VAL A 213 -4.10 2.00 -7.17
N SER A 214 -5.29 1.72 -7.73
CA SER A 214 -5.45 0.78 -8.84
C SER A 214 -4.78 1.24 -10.13
N GLU A 215 -4.69 2.56 -10.35
CA GLU A 215 -3.95 3.16 -11.48
C GLU A 215 -2.44 3.23 -11.26
N GLY A 216 -1.94 2.71 -10.13
CA GLY A 216 -0.50 2.70 -9.82
C GLY A 216 0.08 4.08 -9.50
N LEU A 217 -0.75 5.07 -9.16
CA LEU A 217 -0.32 6.45 -8.88
C LEU A 217 0.30 6.64 -7.50
N LEU A 218 0.20 5.64 -6.61
CA LEU A 218 0.72 5.67 -5.24
C LEU A 218 2.16 6.20 -5.16
N GLY A 219 3.08 5.64 -5.95
CA GLY A 219 4.49 6.05 -5.94
C GLY A 219 4.68 7.53 -6.27
N ARG A 220 4.02 8.00 -7.34
CA ARG A 220 4.09 9.39 -7.80
C ARG A 220 3.49 10.37 -6.79
N ILE A 221 2.38 10.01 -6.15
CA ILE A 221 1.75 10.83 -5.10
C ILE A 221 2.71 10.96 -3.91
N LEU A 222 3.31 9.85 -3.45
CA LEU A 222 4.27 9.88 -2.35
C LEU A 222 5.51 10.72 -2.66
N THR A 223 6.07 10.58 -3.86
CA THR A 223 7.17 11.42 -4.34
C THR A 223 6.77 12.90 -4.33
N THR A 224 5.57 13.24 -4.80
CA THR A 224 5.08 14.62 -4.83
C THR A 224 4.89 15.20 -3.42
N ILE A 225 4.37 14.41 -2.48
CA ILE A 225 4.22 14.79 -1.05
C ILE A 225 5.59 15.09 -0.43
N ARG A 226 6.56 14.19 -0.64
CA ARG A 226 7.93 14.36 -0.14
C ARG A 226 8.60 15.59 -0.75
N ASP A 227 8.50 15.78 -2.07
CA ASP A 227 9.17 16.88 -2.78
C ASP A 227 8.59 18.25 -2.38
N ALA A 228 7.34 18.28 -1.91
CA ALA A 228 6.73 19.45 -1.29
C ALA A 228 7.15 19.69 0.17
N GLY A 229 7.99 18.82 0.75
CA GLY A 229 8.57 18.96 2.08
C GLY A 229 7.69 18.46 3.23
N PHE A 230 6.67 17.63 2.94
CA PHE A 230 5.86 16.99 3.98
C PHE A 230 6.52 15.69 4.47
N ASP A 231 6.48 15.47 5.78
CA ASP A 231 6.98 14.24 6.40
C ASP A 231 5.85 13.22 6.52
N VAL A 232 6.06 12.03 5.96
CA VAL A 232 5.12 10.91 6.08
C VAL A 232 5.59 10.05 7.24
N SER A 233 4.98 10.22 8.40
CA SER A 233 5.38 9.50 9.62
C SER A 233 4.82 8.10 9.70
N ALA A 234 3.70 7.82 9.02
CA ALA A 234 3.15 6.47 8.89
C ALA A 234 2.38 6.31 7.58
N MET A 235 2.33 5.08 7.08
CA MET A 235 1.48 4.71 5.94
C MET A 235 1.03 3.25 6.04
N GLN A 236 -0.20 2.98 5.64
CA GLN A 236 -0.75 1.63 5.61
C GLN A 236 -1.87 1.50 4.59
N MET A 237 -1.93 0.34 3.93
CA MET A 237 -2.99 -0.02 3.00
C MET A 237 -4.15 -0.67 3.76
N PHE A 238 -5.37 -0.25 3.44
CA PHE A 238 -6.61 -0.74 4.03
C PHE A 238 -7.63 -1.11 2.96
N ASN A 239 -8.31 -2.22 3.17
CA ASN A 239 -9.52 -2.60 2.43
C ASN A 239 -10.72 -2.37 3.35
N MET A 240 -11.24 -1.15 3.34
CA MET A 240 -12.35 -0.77 4.21
C MET A 240 -13.64 -1.44 3.74
N ASP A 241 -14.45 -1.94 4.68
CA ASP A 241 -15.81 -2.31 4.39
C ASP A 241 -16.73 -1.08 4.37
N ARG A 242 -17.96 -1.27 3.94
CA ARG A 242 -18.92 -0.17 3.82
C ARG A 242 -19.21 0.50 5.16
N VAL A 243 -19.25 -0.26 6.26
CA VAL A 243 -19.61 0.27 7.58
C VAL A 243 -18.51 1.22 8.06
N ASN A 244 -17.26 0.79 7.95
CA ASN A 244 -16.10 1.60 8.31
C ASN A 244 -15.99 2.86 7.44
N VAL A 245 -16.34 2.78 6.15
CA VAL A 245 -16.35 3.97 5.28
C VAL A 245 -17.48 4.93 5.63
N GLU A 246 -18.69 4.43 5.93
CA GLU A 246 -19.82 5.27 6.35
C GLU A 246 -19.54 5.97 7.69
N GLU A 247 -18.87 5.30 8.63
CA GLU A 247 -18.38 5.89 9.88
C GLU A 247 -17.32 6.97 9.60
N PHE A 248 -16.30 6.65 8.80
CA PHE A 248 -15.24 7.59 8.44
C PHE A 248 -15.77 8.87 7.76
N TYR A 249 -16.78 8.75 6.90
CA TYR A 249 -17.38 9.88 6.20
C TYR A 249 -18.63 10.46 6.89
N GLU A 250 -18.98 10.04 8.11
CA GLU A 250 -20.24 10.43 8.75
C GLU A 250 -20.46 11.95 8.76
N VAL A 251 -19.40 12.73 8.99
CA VAL A 251 -19.43 14.21 9.03
C VAL A 251 -19.86 14.85 7.71
N TYR A 252 -19.73 14.15 6.58
CA TYR A 252 -20.15 14.64 5.25
C TYR A 252 -21.61 14.29 4.93
N LYS A 253 -22.25 13.42 5.72
CA LYS A 253 -23.59 12.93 5.47
C LYS A 253 -24.62 14.06 5.56
N GLY A 254 -25.31 14.33 4.45
CA GLY A 254 -26.28 15.41 4.35
C GLY A 254 -25.67 16.80 4.14
N VAL A 255 -24.34 16.92 4.16
CA VAL A 255 -23.61 18.18 3.87
C VAL A 255 -23.21 18.23 2.39
N VAL A 256 -22.73 17.12 1.84
CA VAL A 256 -22.32 17.01 0.43
C VAL A 256 -23.31 16.17 -0.35
N SER A 257 -23.64 16.61 -1.57
CA SER A 257 -24.58 15.91 -2.45
C SER A 257 -24.06 14.55 -2.91
N GLU A 258 -22.75 14.41 -3.02
CA GLU A 258 -22.07 13.22 -3.54
C GLU A 258 -21.73 12.17 -2.47
N TYR A 259 -22.31 12.29 -1.26
CA TYR A 259 -21.93 11.43 -0.13
C TYR A 259 -22.00 9.94 -0.47
N ASN A 260 -23.06 9.50 -1.14
CA ASN A 260 -23.25 8.08 -1.46
C ASN A 260 -22.20 7.58 -2.45
N GLU A 261 -21.86 8.38 -3.46
CA GLU A 261 -20.83 8.08 -4.45
C GLU A 261 -19.42 8.11 -3.84
N MET A 262 -19.15 9.03 -2.91
CA MET A 262 -17.90 9.08 -2.16
C MET A 262 -17.68 7.81 -1.32
N VAL A 263 -18.73 7.37 -0.63
CA VAL A 263 -18.72 6.11 0.12
C VAL A 263 -18.49 4.94 -0.85
N ALA A 264 -19.23 4.89 -1.96
CA ALA A 264 -19.09 3.84 -2.98
C ALA A 264 -17.67 3.71 -3.55
N GLU A 265 -17.03 4.84 -3.90
CA GLU A 265 -15.65 4.86 -4.37
C GLU A 265 -14.67 4.36 -3.29
N MET A 266 -14.87 4.74 -2.03
CA MET A 266 -13.90 4.47 -0.97
C MET A 266 -13.86 3.00 -0.54
N TYR A 267 -15.00 2.27 -0.58
CA TYR A 267 -15.01 0.81 -0.37
C TYR A 267 -14.89 0.00 -1.67
N SER A 268 -14.66 0.64 -2.82
CA SER A 268 -14.52 -0.06 -4.12
C SER A 268 -13.28 -0.96 -4.19
N GLY A 269 -12.21 -0.61 -3.47
CA GLY A 269 -10.92 -1.29 -3.51
C GLY A 269 -9.98 -0.88 -2.37
N PRO A 270 -8.69 -1.24 -2.44
CA PRO A 270 -7.71 -0.85 -1.42
C PRO A 270 -7.41 0.65 -1.47
N CYS A 271 -7.32 1.26 -0.31
CA CYS A 271 -6.84 2.64 -0.14
C CYS A 271 -5.55 2.65 0.68
N VAL A 272 -4.79 3.75 0.63
CA VAL A 272 -3.59 3.93 1.47
C VAL A 272 -3.77 5.16 2.34
N ALA A 273 -3.86 4.96 3.65
CA ALA A 273 -3.89 6.05 4.62
C ALA A 273 -2.46 6.43 5.03
N LEU A 274 -2.23 7.73 5.17
CA LEU A 274 -0.97 8.34 5.53
C LEU A 274 -1.18 9.24 6.76
N GLU A 275 -0.25 9.18 7.70
CA GLU A 275 -0.08 10.24 8.69
C GLU A 275 0.96 11.23 8.14
N ILE A 276 0.54 12.49 8.00
CA ILE A 276 1.43 13.57 7.55
C ILE A 276 1.74 14.48 8.73
N GLN A 277 3.03 14.69 9.02
CA GLN A 277 3.50 15.65 10.02
C GLN A 277 4.00 16.94 9.37
N GLN A 278 3.55 18.07 9.90
CA GLN A 278 4.01 19.40 9.48
C GLN A 278 3.65 20.46 10.54
N THR A 279 4.22 21.66 10.40
CA THR A 279 3.74 22.85 11.10
C THR A 279 2.37 23.26 10.58
N ASN A 280 1.33 23.25 11.43
CA ASN A 280 -0.08 23.50 11.06
C ASN A 280 -0.59 22.58 9.92
N PRO A 281 -0.55 21.26 10.14
CA PRO A 281 -0.61 20.24 9.09
C PRO A 281 -1.91 20.29 8.30
N ALA A 282 -3.07 20.41 8.96
CA ALA A 282 -4.38 20.42 8.31
C ALA A 282 -4.50 21.55 7.28
N LYS A 283 -4.09 22.78 7.63
CA LYS A 283 -4.18 23.91 6.70
C LYS A 283 -3.21 23.76 5.54
N THR A 284 -1.92 23.55 5.83
CA THR A 284 -0.87 23.53 4.79
C THR A 284 -1.07 22.37 3.83
N PHE A 285 -1.45 21.20 4.35
CA PHE A 285 -1.64 20.01 3.54
C PHE A 285 -2.93 20.08 2.71
N ARG A 286 -4.03 20.62 3.27
CA ARG A 286 -5.27 20.85 2.50
C ARG A 286 -5.06 21.83 1.35
N GLU A 287 -4.30 22.90 1.55
CA GLU A 287 -3.94 23.84 0.49
C GLU A 287 -3.11 23.17 -0.63
N PHE A 288 -2.24 22.23 -0.26
CA PHE A 288 -1.45 21.40 -1.17
C PHE A 288 -2.28 20.33 -1.91
N CYS A 289 -3.30 19.75 -1.25
CA CYS A 289 -4.27 18.88 -1.91
C CYS A 289 -5.13 19.64 -2.93
N GLY A 290 -5.51 20.88 -2.61
CA GLY A 290 -6.30 21.76 -3.47
C GLY A 290 -7.81 21.49 -3.41
N PRO A 291 -8.59 22.20 -4.25
CA PRO A 291 -10.05 22.05 -4.31
C PRO A 291 -10.50 20.60 -4.48
N ALA A 292 -11.61 20.22 -3.85
CA ALA A 292 -12.13 18.85 -3.88
C ALA A 292 -12.46 18.36 -5.29
N ASP A 293 -12.87 19.28 -6.17
CA ASP A 293 -13.13 19.02 -7.58
C ASP A 293 -11.83 19.18 -8.41
N PRO A 294 -11.33 18.12 -9.06
CA PRO A 294 -10.13 18.18 -9.90
C PRO A 294 -10.20 19.15 -11.09
N GLU A 295 -11.38 19.41 -11.66
CA GLU A 295 -11.52 20.39 -12.75
C GLU A 295 -11.32 21.81 -12.23
N ILE A 296 -11.93 22.13 -11.10
CA ILE A 296 -11.73 23.42 -10.42
C ILE A 296 -10.28 23.55 -9.97
N ALA A 297 -9.70 22.48 -9.42
CA ALA A 297 -8.31 22.46 -8.99
C ALA A 297 -7.35 22.73 -10.16
N ARG A 298 -7.55 22.11 -11.33
CA ARG A 298 -6.73 22.37 -12.53
C ARG A 298 -6.78 23.82 -13.01
N HIS A 299 -7.93 24.49 -12.87
CA HIS A 299 -8.06 25.90 -13.27
C HIS A 299 -7.48 26.87 -12.24
N LEU A 300 -7.75 26.65 -10.94
CA LEU A 300 -7.38 27.60 -9.89
C LEU A 300 -5.96 27.36 -9.33
N ARG A 301 -5.55 26.09 -9.22
CA ARG A 301 -4.31 25.64 -8.57
C ARG A 301 -3.75 24.37 -9.23
N PRO A 302 -3.22 24.45 -10.46
CA PRO A 302 -2.83 23.28 -11.26
C PRO A 302 -1.73 22.40 -10.63
N GLY A 303 -0.95 22.93 -9.68
CA GLY A 303 0.11 22.19 -8.99
C GLY A 303 -0.35 21.34 -7.80
N THR A 304 -1.65 21.27 -7.49
CA THR A 304 -2.14 20.51 -6.34
C THR A 304 -2.28 19.02 -6.64
N LEU A 305 -2.32 18.19 -5.60
CA LEU A 305 -2.49 16.73 -5.76
C LEU A 305 -3.78 16.38 -6.52
N ARG A 306 -4.90 17.01 -6.16
CA ARG A 306 -6.20 16.75 -6.81
C ARG A 306 -6.23 17.24 -8.25
N ALA A 307 -5.53 18.33 -8.58
CA ALA A 307 -5.40 18.81 -9.96
C ALA A 307 -4.57 17.86 -10.82
N THR A 308 -3.50 17.29 -10.24
CA THR A 308 -2.51 16.46 -10.96
C THR A 308 -2.99 15.03 -11.16
N PHE A 309 -3.64 14.45 -10.14
CA PHE A 309 -3.95 13.02 -10.10
C PHE A 309 -5.46 12.72 -10.10
N GLY A 310 -6.31 13.73 -9.87
CA GLY A 310 -7.77 13.54 -9.82
C GLY A 310 -8.40 13.46 -11.20
N LYS A 311 -9.40 12.58 -11.34
CA LYS A 311 -10.21 12.39 -12.55
C LYS A 311 -11.54 13.14 -12.49
N THR A 312 -12.30 12.91 -11.43
CA THR A 312 -13.65 13.47 -11.23
C THR A 312 -13.80 13.94 -9.79
N LYS A 313 -14.92 14.61 -9.46
CA LYS A 313 -15.22 15.03 -8.09
C LYS A 313 -15.20 13.86 -7.09
N ILE A 314 -15.59 12.65 -7.52
CA ILE A 314 -15.58 11.43 -6.69
C ILE A 314 -14.18 10.82 -6.66
N GLN A 315 -13.60 10.62 -7.85
CA GLN A 315 -12.26 10.08 -8.07
C GLN A 315 -11.23 11.22 -8.08
N ASN A 316 -11.09 11.89 -6.95
CA ASN A 316 -10.24 13.08 -6.82
C ASN A 316 -8.84 12.78 -6.28
N ALA A 317 -8.32 11.58 -6.50
CA ALA A 317 -7.06 11.02 -6.00
C ALA A 317 -6.89 10.90 -4.48
N VAL A 318 -7.08 11.98 -3.73
CA VAL A 318 -6.79 12.04 -2.30
C VAL A 318 -7.92 12.67 -1.49
N HIS A 319 -8.26 12.02 -0.40
CA HIS A 319 -8.95 12.63 0.73
C HIS A 319 -7.90 13.20 1.70
N CYS A 320 -8.20 14.34 2.32
CA CYS A 320 -7.38 14.95 3.34
C CYS A 320 -8.29 15.52 4.42
N THR A 321 -7.82 15.55 5.67
CA THR A 321 -8.55 16.17 6.78
C THR A 321 -8.93 17.61 6.45
N ASP A 322 -10.19 17.97 6.70
CA ASP A 322 -10.69 19.32 6.45
C ASP A 322 -10.56 20.24 7.67
N LEU A 323 -10.73 19.73 8.89
CA LEU A 323 -10.66 20.52 10.13
C LEU A 323 -9.44 20.15 10.99
N PRO A 324 -8.76 21.13 11.61
CA PRO A 324 -7.60 20.86 12.48
C PRO A 324 -7.88 19.86 13.62
N GLU A 325 -9.07 19.92 14.20
CA GLU A 325 -9.54 19.06 15.28
C GLU A 325 -9.74 17.59 14.86
N ASP A 326 -10.05 17.34 13.60
CA ASP A 326 -10.34 16.00 13.08
C ASP A 326 -9.07 15.22 12.70
N GLY A 327 -7.97 15.91 12.43
CA GLY A 327 -6.76 15.28 11.89
C GLY A 327 -6.20 14.17 12.78
N LEU A 328 -6.21 14.40 14.09
CA LEU A 328 -5.80 13.38 15.06
C LEU A 328 -6.78 12.21 15.12
N LEU A 329 -8.09 12.49 15.06
CA LEU A 329 -9.14 11.47 15.16
C LEU A 329 -9.11 10.55 13.94
N GLU A 330 -8.99 11.11 12.74
CA GLU A 330 -8.88 10.35 11.49
C GLU A 330 -7.62 9.48 11.47
N VAL A 331 -6.47 10.01 11.94
CA VAL A 331 -5.23 9.21 12.06
C VAL A 331 -5.40 8.08 13.09
N GLN A 332 -6.03 8.34 14.23
CA GLN A 332 -6.32 7.30 15.23
C GLN A 332 -7.30 6.24 14.69
N TYR A 333 -8.27 6.64 13.88
CA TYR A 333 -9.20 5.72 13.24
C TYR A 333 -8.43 4.67 12.41
N PHE A 334 -7.55 5.11 11.51
CA PHE A 334 -6.77 4.18 10.68
C PHE A 334 -5.71 3.39 11.47
N PHE A 335 -4.90 4.07 12.27
CA PHE A 335 -3.69 3.47 12.86
C PHE A 335 -3.86 2.93 14.29
N LYS A 336 -5.08 2.97 14.86
CA LYS A 336 -5.41 2.29 16.13
C LYS A 336 -6.68 1.46 16.08
N ILE A 337 -7.73 1.94 15.41
CA ILE A 337 -9.02 1.25 15.39
C ILE A 337 -9.03 0.19 14.28
N LEU A 338 -8.61 0.57 13.08
CA LEU A 338 -8.56 -0.34 11.93
C LEU A 338 -7.27 -1.17 11.85
N ASP A 339 -6.19 -0.78 12.52
CA ASP A 339 -4.91 -1.51 12.55
C ASP A 339 -4.90 -2.69 13.56
N ASN A 340 -6.04 -3.33 13.79
CA ASN A 340 -6.19 -4.47 14.71
C ASN A 340 -6.19 -5.81 13.98
#